data_AF-A0A6A6JL00-F1
#
_entry.id   AF-A0A6A6JL00-F1
#
_cell.length_a   1.000
_cell.length_b   1.000
_cell.length_c   1.000
_cell.angle_alpha   90.00
_cell.angle_beta   90.00
_cell.angle_gamma   90.00
#
_symmetry.space_group_name_H-M   'P 1'
#
loop_
_entity.id
_entity.type
_entity.pdbx_description
1 polymer ?
#
loop_
_entity_poly.entity_id
_entity_poly.type
_entity_poly.pdbx_seq_one_letter_code
_entity_poly.pdbx_strand_id
1 'polypeptide(L)'
;MALIRFFLSVTLYFLLATPLSAGVVPLLNRRQTATGFSLVPDGALKGAALATLCEQVLYQSINCNNFTKTLNEPKYHHSLNDTALTNSVCAPSCGTALARARTRIAGACATTPELVPGFPALALIDKVYTGWNETCLKDTATSAFCNDIIDSWTPVAKLEDMPKAQLCSYCYGAKLKLMRSSPYSGYDSHFAVMLDFVNQNCGGTAAPSQPLPSPIQVNETSPICSSGKTYKTKTGDTCDSVALSNSVSSATLYYTNPNLLDCANITEGLTLCLPLECRTYTVQKNDRCVPVAVEHGSTWQDLVAWNAGIDAQCSNLYGATPSFGTTICVSPPGGKLNPETPTNSTLPPGNGNTGGHGGSGDGYAKEIVDPPAGTVASGTTSKCGDYIQAHASTGCAAMIAPYAMTMDLFLAVNPSLKSVAECTSNLRDGVWYCLHPVKWWNNTASTDISIQAPPKSITSKRVWIPMSD
;
A
#
# COMPACT_ATOMS: atom_id res chain seq x y z
N MET A 1 -58.73 -48.41 34.91
CA MET A 1 -57.50 -49.00 35.47
C MET A 1 -56.62 -47.83 35.92
N ALA A 2 -56.76 -47.29 37.15
CA ALA A 2 -56.24 -47.80 38.44
C ALA A 2 -54.70 -47.99 38.38
N LEU A 3 -53.81 -47.43 39.20
CA LEU A 3 -53.81 -46.71 40.49
C LEU A 3 -52.42 -46.01 40.63
N ILE A 4 -52.27 -44.70 40.92
CA ILE A 4 -52.02 -44.02 42.23
C ILE A 4 -50.87 -44.57 43.12
N ARG A 5 -49.92 -43.68 43.50
CA ARG A 5 -49.39 -43.35 44.87
C ARG A 5 -47.86 -43.06 44.86
N PHE A 6 -47.25 -42.18 45.67
CA PHE A 6 -47.58 -41.01 46.50
C PHE A 6 -46.23 -40.53 47.13
N PHE A 7 -46.05 -39.20 47.27
CA PHE A 7 -45.18 -38.37 48.15
C PHE A 7 -44.10 -38.97 49.09
N LEU A 8 -42.98 -38.24 49.29
CA LEU A 8 -42.69 -37.46 50.52
C LEU A 8 -41.39 -36.64 50.49
N SER A 9 -41.46 -35.40 50.99
CA SER A 9 -40.36 -34.47 51.31
C SER A 9 -39.67 -34.83 52.63
N VAL A 10 -38.35 -34.54 52.77
CA VAL A 10 -37.71 -34.20 54.06
C VAL A 10 -36.62 -33.14 53.85
N THR A 11 -36.64 -32.14 54.71
CA THR A 11 -35.80 -30.94 54.79
C THR A 11 -34.65 -31.14 55.81
N LEU A 12 -33.57 -30.34 55.63
CA LEU A 12 -32.68 -29.76 56.67
C LEU A 12 -31.54 -30.61 57.28
N TYR A 13 -30.27 -30.25 57.02
CA TYR A 13 -29.43 -29.45 57.95
C TYR A 13 -28.01 -29.17 57.42
N PHE A 14 -27.54 -27.96 57.72
CA PHE A 14 -26.18 -27.43 57.51
C PHE A 14 -25.11 -28.26 58.23
N LEU A 15 -23.94 -28.44 57.58
CA LEU A 15 -22.63 -28.51 58.25
C LEU A 15 -21.53 -27.98 57.31
N LEU A 16 -20.75 -27.04 57.84
CA LEU A 16 -19.66 -26.32 57.22
C LEU A 16 -18.48 -27.24 56.89
N ALA A 17 -18.03 -27.22 55.63
CA ALA A 17 -16.66 -27.57 55.26
C ALA A 17 -16.32 -26.93 53.89
N THR A 18 -15.53 -25.86 53.90
CA THR A 18 -14.58 -25.58 52.82
C THR A 18 -13.31 -26.42 53.08
N PRO A 19 -12.45 -26.76 52.09
CA PRO A 19 -12.17 -25.97 50.88
C PRO A 19 -11.93 -26.77 49.58
N LEU A 20 -11.55 -26.02 48.54
CA LEU A 20 -10.87 -26.39 47.29
C LEU A 20 -11.72 -26.68 46.04
N SER A 21 -11.68 -25.68 45.16
CA SER A 21 -11.47 -25.81 43.71
C SER A 21 -12.62 -26.32 42.84
N ALA A 22 -13.50 -25.39 42.47
CA ALA A 22 -13.93 -25.23 41.08
C ALA A 22 -14.47 -23.80 40.92
N GLY A 23 -13.54 -22.84 40.85
CA GLY A 23 -13.89 -21.47 40.47
C GLY A 23 -14.50 -21.50 39.07
N VAL A 24 -15.78 -21.18 38.99
CA VAL A 24 -16.45 -20.73 37.78
C VAL A 24 -15.59 -19.61 37.21
N VAL A 25 -14.84 -19.90 36.16
CA VAL A 25 -14.22 -18.84 35.34
C VAL A 25 -15.41 -18.10 34.74
N PRO A 26 -15.66 -16.82 35.08
CA PRO A 26 -16.54 -16.05 34.24
C PRO A 26 -15.85 -16.07 32.88
N LEU A 27 -16.55 -16.53 31.85
CA LEU A 27 -16.18 -16.28 30.47
C LEU A 27 -16.10 -14.76 30.33
N LEU A 28 -14.95 -14.20 30.67
CA LEU A 28 -14.52 -12.90 30.22
C LEU A 28 -14.59 -13.01 28.72
N ASN A 29 -15.66 -12.41 28.21
CA ASN A 29 -15.95 -12.25 26.81
C ASN A 29 -14.76 -11.49 26.21
N ARG A 30 -13.72 -12.22 25.81
CA ARG A 30 -12.53 -11.66 25.19
C ARG A 30 -12.85 -11.41 23.72
N ARG A 31 -13.68 -10.40 23.47
CA ARG A 31 -13.86 -9.78 22.17
C ARG A 31 -14.07 -8.27 22.33
N GLN A 32 -12.96 -7.55 22.38
CA GLN A 32 -12.75 -6.37 21.54
C GLN A 32 -11.26 -5.99 21.62
N THR A 33 -10.52 -6.43 20.61
CA THR A 33 -9.28 -5.81 20.15
C THR A 33 -9.50 -4.30 20.05
N ALA A 34 -8.54 -3.49 20.52
CA ALA A 34 -8.61 -2.03 20.46
C ALA A 34 -9.16 -1.54 19.10
N THR A 35 -10.37 -0.97 19.10
CA THR A 35 -11.06 -0.50 17.90
C THR A 35 -10.66 0.93 17.62
N GLY A 36 -9.80 1.15 16.63
CA GLY A 36 -9.62 2.48 16.07
C GLY A 36 -8.30 2.69 15.35
N PHE A 37 -8.34 3.57 14.36
CA PHE A 37 -7.19 3.96 13.56
C PHE A 37 -7.03 5.47 13.56
N SER A 38 -5.79 5.95 13.49
CA SER A 38 -5.51 7.36 13.22
C SER A 38 -5.25 7.56 11.72
N LEU A 39 -5.69 8.69 11.18
CA LEU A 39 -5.46 9.05 9.78
C LEU A 39 -3.96 9.17 9.49
N VAL A 40 -3.25 9.79 10.42
CA VAL A 40 -1.81 10.04 10.36
C VAL A 40 -1.15 9.49 11.64
N PRO A 41 0.06 8.90 11.57
CA PRO A 41 0.81 8.53 12.76
C PRO A 41 1.18 9.75 13.62
N ASP A 42 1.22 9.57 14.94
CA ASP A 42 1.59 10.62 15.88
C ASP A 42 2.95 11.24 15.53
N GLY A 43 2.99 12.57 15.45
CA GLY A 43 4.20 13.33 15.15
C GLY A 43 4.62 13.35 13.68
N ALA A 44 3.91 12.68 12.76
CA ALA A 44 4.29 12.67 11.33
C ALA A 44 4.04 14.01 10.60
N LEU A 45 3.41 14.98 11.27
CA LEU A 45 3.19 16.36 10.78
C LEU A 45 3.99 17.38 11.58
N LYS A 46 4.92 16.93 12.44
CA LYS A 46 5.73 17.83 13.26
C LYS A 46 6.56 18.75 12.35
N GLY A 47 6.35 20.05 12.50
CA GLY A 47 7.00 21.07 11.66
C GLY A 47 6.21 21.46 10.40
N ALA A 48 5.03 20.86 10.17
CA ALA A 48 4.07 21.40 9.21
C ALA A 48 3.55 22.76 9.71
N ALA A 49 3.20 23.65 8.78
CA ALA A 49 2.64 24.98 9.08
C ALA A 49 1.15 24.88 9.49
N LEU A 50 0.81 23.96 10.38
CA LEU A 50 -0.53 23.70 10.88
C LEU A 50 -0.76 24.37 12.23
N ALA A 51 -2.00 24.80 12.47
CA ALA A 51 -2.42 25.18 13.81
C ALA A 51 -2.30 23.96 14.73
N THR A 52 -1.86 24.17 15.98
CA THR A 52 -1.65 23.09 16.95
C THR A 52 -2.89 22.20 17.12
N LEU A 53 -4.08 22.81 17.13
CA LEU A 53 -5.33 22.05 17.24
C LEU A 53 -5.62 21.21 15.98
N CYS A 54 -5.29 21.72 14.78
CA CYS A 54 -5.43 20.99 13.52
C CYS A 54 -4.52 19.75 13.51
N GLU A 55 -3.25 19.91 13.87
CA GLU A 55 -2.30 18.80 13.98
C GLU A 55 -2.79 17.74 14.99
N GLN A 56 -3.22 18.17 16.18
CA GLN A 56 -3.70 17.26 17.22
C GLN A 56 -4.93 16.44 16.81
N VAL A 57 -5.88 17.03 16.10
CA VAL A 57 -7.08 16.27 15.68
C VAL A 57 -6.78 15.25 14.59
N LEU A 58 -5.75 15.43 13.78
CA LEU A 58 -5.34 14.50 12.72
C LEU A 58 -4.69 13.22 13.28
N TYR A 59 -4.15 13.29 14.50
CA TYR A 59 -3.61 12.15 15.25
C TYR A 59 -4.65 11.37 16.05
N GLN A 60 -5.84 11.94 16.26
CA GLN A 60 -6.87 11.28 17.07
C GLN A 60 -7.32 9.96 16.44
N SER A 61 -7.42 8.94 17.29
CA SER A 61 -7.97 7.65 16.89
C SER A 61 -9.45 7.77 16.57
N ILE A 62 -9.84 7.26 15.41
CA ILE A 62 -11.22 7.14 14.94
C ILE A 62 -11.72 5.76 15.34
N ASN A 63 -12.74 5.70 16.20
CA ASN A 63 -13.31 4.45 16.71
C ASN A 63 -14.11 3.69 15.62
N CYS A 64 -13.36 2.93 14.82
CA CYS A 64 -13.81 2.11 13.70
C CYS A 64 -12.97 0.83 13.66
N ASN A 65 -13.40 -0.15 12.87
CA ASN A 65 -12.52 -1.25 12.49
C ASN A 65 -11.29 -0.70 11.74
N ASN A 66 -10.08 -1.21 12.02
CA ASN A 66 -8.86 -0.70 11.42
C ASN A 66 -8.81 -0.87 9.90
N PHE A 67 -9.53 -1.86 9.35
CA PHE A 67 -9.68 -2.05 7.91
C PHE A 67 -10.28 -0.81 7.24
N THR A 68 -11.13 -0.05 7.93
CA THR A 68 -11.72 1.18 7.37
C THR A 68 -10.66 2.16 6.87
N LYS A 69 -9.46 2.20 7.48
CA LYS A 69 -8.35 3.06 7.02
C LYS A 69 -7.91 2.75 5.58
N THR A 70 -8.01 1.50 5.14
CA THR A 70 -7.56 1.07 3.80
C THR A 70 -8.55 1.45 2.69
N LEU A 71 -9.70 2.03 3.05
CA LEU A 71 -10.70 2.55 2.12
C LEU A 71 -10.38 3.97 1.64
N ASN A 72 -9.11 4.40 1.73
CA ASN A 72 -8.66 5.74 1.37
C ASN A 72 -8.15 5.87 -0.08
N GLU A 73 -8.07 4.76 -0.81
CA GLU A 73 -7.57 4.73 -2.18
C GLU A 73 -8.69 5.06 -3.19
N PRO A 74 -8.42 5.90 -4.21
CA PRO A 74 -9.39 6.24 -5.24
C PRO A 74 -9.53 5.09 -6.25
N LYS A 75 -10.20 4.01 -5.84
CA LYS A 75 -10.45 2.82 -6.68
C LYS A 75 -11.88 2.36 -6.54
N TYR A 76 -12.30 1.44 -7.41
CA TYR A 76 -13.58 0.76 -7.24
C TYR A 76 -13.51 -0.18 -6.02
N HIS A 77 -14.32 0.08 -5.00
CA HIS A 77 -14.40 -0.76 -3.81
C HIS A 77 -15.37 -1.93 -4.03
N HIS A 78 -14.83 -3.15 -4.08
CA HIS A 78 -15.57 -4.40 -4.16
C HIS A 78 -16.10 -4.88 -2.80
N SER A 79 -16.79 -6.02 -2.78
CA SER A 79 -17.12 -6.74 -1.56
C SER A 79 -15.84 -7.10 -0.80
N LEU A 80 -15.94 -7.09 0.53
CA LEU A 80 -14.84 -7.55 1.39
C LEU A 80 -14.76 -9.09 1.46
N ASN A 81 -15.73 -9.80 0.88
CA ASN A 81 -15.84 -11.27 0.91
C ASN A 81 -15.78 -11.88 2.33
N ASP A 82 -16.08 -11.10 3.36
CA ASP A 82 -16.16 -11.52 4.74
C ASP A 82 -17.30 -10.76 5.44
N THR A 83 -18.39 -11.47 5.70
CA THR A 83 -19.59 -10.88 6.32
C THR A 83 -19.33 -10.30 7.71
N ALA A 84 -18.46 -10.92 8.52
CA ALA A 84 -18.15 -10.43 9.86
C ALA A 84 -17.32 -9.14 9.77
N LEU A 85 -16.36 -9.08 8.86
CA LEU A 85 -15.58 -7.88 8.58
C LEU A 85 -16.46 -6.76 8.02
N THR A 86 -17.27 -7.03 6.98
CA THR A 86 -18.17 -6.04 6.40
C THR A 86 -19.12 -5.46 7.44
N ASN A 87 -19.71 -6.30 8.30
CA ASN A 87 -20.56 -5.81 9.39
C ASN A 87 -19.80 -4.97 10.42
N SER A 88 -18.55 -5.31 10.72
CA SER A 88 -17.71 -4.54 11.64
C SER A 88 -17.27 -3.19 11.06
N VAL A 89 -16.91 -3.14 9.77
CA VAL A 89 -16.52 -1.92 9.04
C VAL A 89 -17.73 -1.01 8.87
N CYS A 90 -18.88 -1.58 8.49
CA CYS A 90 -20.12 -0.86 8.21
C CYS A 90 -21.03 -0.68 9.43
N ALA A 91 -20.49 -0.85 10.64
CA ALA A 91 -21.22 -0.58 11.86
C ALA A 91 -21.68 0.90 11.90
N PRO A 92 -22.92 1.20 12.31
CA PRO A 92 -23.40 2.59 12.42
C PRO A 92 -22.54 3.47 13.33
N SER A 93 -21.91 2.87 14.34
CA SER A 93 -20.94 3.54 15.21
C SER A 93 -19.72 4.03 14.45
N CYS A 94 -19.24 3.29 13.44
CA CYS A 94 -18.10 3.70 12.62
C CYS A 94 -18.47 4.88 11.71
N GLY A 95 -19.63 4.83 11.03
CA GLY A 95 -20.12 5.97 10.25
C GLY A 95 -20.24 7.25 11.08
N THR A 96 -20.74 7.12 12.31
CA THR A 96 -20.80 8.23 13.28
C THR A 96 -19.41 8.72 13.69
N ALA A 97 -18.45 7.82 13.90
CA ALA A 97 -17.08 8.18 14.25
C ALA A 97 -16.37 8.93 13.13
N LEU A 98 -16.51 8.46 11.88
CA LEU A 98 -15.94 9.13 10.70
C LEU A 98 -16.56 10.53 10.50
N ALA A 99 -17.88 10.65 10.60
CA ALA A 99 -18.56 11.95 10.47
C ALA A 99 -18.09 12.95 11.54
N ARG A 100 -17.96 12.49 12.79
CA ARG A 100 -17.43 13.32 13.89
C ARG A 100 -15.97 13.71 13.66
N ALA A 101 -15.13 12.79 13.20
CA ALA A 101 -13.73 13.08 12.87
C ALA A 101 -13.65 14.16 11.78
N ARG A 102 -14.45 14.02 10.72
CA ARG A 102 -14.56 15.01 9.64
C ARG A 102 -14.94 16.40 10.16
N THR A 103 -15.98 16.50 11.00
CA THR A 103 -16.40 17.79 11.59
C THR A 103 -15.30 18.40 12.47
N ARG A 104 -14.60 17.59 13.27
CA ARG A 104 -13.50 18.05 14.12
C ARG A 104 -12.33 18.60 13.29
N ILE A 105 -11.94 17.88 12.25
CA ILE A 105 -10.87 18.31 11.32
C ILE A 105 -11.26 19.61 10.62
N ALA A 106 -12.49 19.70 10.10
CA ALA A 106 -12.98 20.92 9.45
C ALA A 106 -12.89 22.15 10.37
N GLY A 107 -13.31 22.00 11.64
CA GLY A 107 -13.25 23.10 12.61
C GLY A 107 -11.83 23.45 13.05
N ALA A 108 -11.02 22.45 13.38
CA ALA A 108 -9.67 22.65 13.90
C ALA A 108 -8.68 23.18 12.85
N CYS A 109 -8.88 22.80 11.58
CA CYS A 109 -8.03 23.21 10.46
C CYS A 109 -8.56 24.44 9.72
N ALA A 110 -9.61 25.12 10.21
CA ALA A 110 -10.23 26.24 9.50
C ALA A 110 -9.24 27.37 9.14
N THR A 111 -8.23 27.62 9.98
CA THR A 111 -7.19 28.65 9.76
C THR A 111 -5.93 28.13 9.06
N THR A 112 -5.76 26.80 8.99
CA THR A 112 -4.66 26.10 8.31
C THR A 112 -5.24 24.92 7.53
N PRO A 113 -6.05 25.20 6.48
CA PRO A 113 -6.91 24.20 5.85
C PRO A 113 -6.17 23.18 5.00
N GLU A 114 -4.88 23.39 4.79
CA GLU A 114 -4.03 22.59 3.91
C GLU A 114 -2.83 22.04 4.67
N LEU A 115 -2.49 20.77 4.44
CA LEU A 115 -1.28 20.14 5.00
C LEU A 115 -0.02 20.70 4.33
N VAL A 116 -0.13 20.90 3.02
CA VAL A 116 0.82 21.56 2.13
C VAL A 116 0.00 22.30 1.07
N PRO A 117 0.53 23.35 0.42
CA PRO A 117 -0.22 24.12 -0.58
C PRO A 117 -0.96 23.22 -1.58
N GLY A 118 -2.28 23.33 -1.61
CA GLY A 118 -3.13 22.55 -2.53
C GLY A 118 -3.45 21.10 -2.12
N PHE A 119 -3.02 20.66 -0.94
CA PHE A 119 -3.49 19.42 -0.32
C PHE A 119 -4.35 19.74 0.92
N PRO A 120 -5.69 19.70 0.82
CA PRO A 120 -6.57 19.98 1.94
C PRO A 120 -6.40 18.97 3.09
N ALA A 121 -6.36 19.44 4.33
CA ALA A 121 -6.32 18.56 5.51
C ALA A 121 -7.55 17.63 5.58
N LEU A 122 -8.71 18.12 5.13
CA LEU A 122 -9.94 17.34 5.01
C LEU A 122 -9.84 16.18 4.01
N ALA A 123 -8.92 16.23 3.04
CA ALA A 123 -8.75 15.15 2.07
C ALA A 123 -8.41 13.81 2.73
N LEU A 124 -7.71 13.82 3.87
CA LEU A 124 -7.34 12.60 4.59
C LEU A 124 -8.55 11.80 5.07
N ILE A 125 -9.55 12.49 5.63
CA ILE A 125 -10.78 11.85 6.12
C ILE A 125 -11.80 11.65 5.00
N ASP A 126 -11.87 12.58 4.03
CA ASP A 126 -12.86 12.51 2.95
C ASP A 126 -12.60 11.34 2.00
N LYS A 127 -11.33 10.96 1.78
CA LYS A 127 -10.95 9.72 1.09
C LYS A 127 -11.53 8.49 1.79
N VAL A 128 -11.25 8.33 3.09
CA VAL A 128 -11.74 7.19 3.89
C VAL A 128 -13.27 7.18 3.94
N TYR A 129 -13.89 8.33 4.13
CA TYR A 129 -15.34 8.47 4.21
C TYR A 129 -16.02 8.09 2.89
N THR A 130 -15.40 8.45 1.76
CA THR A 130 -15.86 8.09 0.42
C THR A 130 -15.84 6.58 0.24
N GLY A 131 -14.70 5.92 0.44
CA GLY A 131 -14.59 4.48 0.31
C GLY A 131 -15.48 3.72 1.31
N TRP A 132 -15.68 4.26 2.53
CA TRP A 132 -16.61 3.70 3.50
C TRP A 132 -18.07 3.77 3.03
N ASN A 133 -18.54 4.91 2.52
CA ASN A 133 -19.89 5.02 1.97
C ASN A 133 -20.12 4.04 0.83
N GLU A 134 -19.15 3.91 -0.08
CA GLU A 134 -19.22 2.95 -1.20
C GLU A 134 -19.24 1.50 -0.72
N THR A 135 -18.39 1.15 0.25
CA THR A 135 -18.31 -0.19 0.82
C THR A 135 -19.58 -0.58 1.57
N CYS A 136 -20.19 0.38 2.26
CA CYS A 136 -21.30 0.16 3.19
C CYS A 136 -22.67 0.48 2.61
N LEU A 137 -22.75 0.75 1.30
CA LEU A 137 -24.00 0.93 0.58
C LEU A 137 -24.85 -0.33 0.68
N LYS A 138 -26.11 -0.16 1.09
CA LYS A 138 -27.08 -1.26 1.25
C LYS A 138 -28.26 -1.08 0.32
N ASP A 139 -28.74 -2.19 -0.20
CA ASP A 139 -29.99 -2.25 -0.93
C ASP A 139 -31.17 -1.86 -0.03
N THR A 140 -32.03 -0.97 -0.50
CA THR A 140 -33.13 -0.42 0.32
C THR A 140 -34.26 -1.42 0.56
N ALA A 141 -34.40 -2.42 -0.30
CA ALA A 141 -35.44 -3.45 -0.18
C ALA A 141 -34.98 -4.62 0.72
N THR A 142 -33.76 -5.10 0.53
CA THR A 142 -33.26 -6.32 1.18
C THR A 142 -32.30 -6.05 2.35
N SER A 143 -31.80 -4.81 2.49
CA SER A 143 -30.73 -4.44 3.44
C SER A 143 -29.41 -5.22 3.25
N ALA A 144 -29.25 -5.95 2.16
CA ALA A 144 -28.00 -6.60 1.78
C ALA A 144 -27.00 -5.56 1.24
N PHE A 145 -25.69 -5.83 1.38
CA PHE A 145 -24.67 -4.92 0.88
C PHE A 145 -24.66 -4.94 -0.65
N CYS A 146 -24.66 -3.75 -1.25
CA CYS A 146 -24.73 -3.61 -2.69
C CYS A 146 -23.51 -4.20 -3.40
N ASN A 147 -22.34 -4.18 -2.76
CA ASN A 147 -21.15 -4.81 -3.34
C ASN A 147 -21.28 -6.33 -3.41
N ASP A 148 -21.84 -6.98 -2.39
CA ASP A 148 -22.10 -8.42 -2.42
C ASP A 148 -23.11 -8.78 -3.52
N ILE A 149 -24.12 -7.95 -3.73
CA ILE A 149 -25.11 -8.14 -4.80
C ILE A 149 -24.44 -7.99 -6.17
N ILE A 150 -23.71 -6.89 -6.41
CA ILE A 150 -23.10 -6.59 -7.72
C ILE A 150 -22.03 -7.63 -8.06
N ASP A 151 -21.15 -7.98 -7.11
CA ASP A 151 -20.07 -8.94 -7.34
C ASP A 151 -20.58 -10.39 -7.50
N SER A 152 -21.85 -10.66 -7.17
CA SER A 152 -22.49 -11.97 -7.43
C SER A 152 -22.93 -12.18 -8.88
N TRP A 153 -22.93 -11.13 -9.70
CA TRP A 153 -23.40 -11.21 -11.08
C TRP A 153 -22.33 -11.78 -12.01
N THR A 154 -22.78 -12.52 -13.02
CA THR A 154 -21.89 -12.97 -14.10
C THR A 154 -21.39 -11.75 -14.89
N PRO A 155 -20.07 -11.57 -15.07
CA PRO A 155 -19.52 -10.48 -15.86
C PRO A 155 -20.00 -10.54 -17.32
N VAL A 156 -20.29 -9.38 -17.90
CA VAL A 156 -20.67 -9.23 -19.32
C VAL A 156 -19.59 -8.44 -20.07
N ALA A 157 -19.43 -8.73 -21.36
CA ALA A 157 -18.40 -8.08 -22.19
C ALA A 157 -18.77 -6.64 -22.59
N LYS A 158 -20.07 -6.34 -22.66
CA LYS A 158 -20.59 -5.02 -23.01
C LYS A 158 -21.77 -4.64 -22.12
N LEU A 159 -22.01 -3.34 -21.95
CA LEU A 159 -23.09 -2.83 -21.10
C LEU A 159 -24.48 -3.20 -21.63
N GLU A 160 -24.63 -3.32 -22.96
CA GLU A 160 -25.88 -3.70 -23.62
C GLU A 160 -26.28 -5.16 -23.33
N ASP A 161 -25.30 -6.00 -22.99
CA ASP A 161 -25.52 -7.42 -22.67
C ASP A 161 -25.96 -7.60 -21.20
N MET A 162 -25.93 -6.55 -20.39
CA MET A 162 -26.30 -6.60 -18.98
C MET A 162 -27.82 -6.82 -18.82
N PRO A 163 -28.27 -7.82 -18.05
CA PRO A 163 -29.68 -8.01 -17.75
C PRO A 163 -30.34 -6.73 -17.23
N LYS A 164 -31.49 -6.34 -17.80
CA LYS A 164 -32.18 -5.10 -17.44
C LYS A 164 -32.47 -4.96 -15.94
N ALA A 165 -32.74 -6.06 -15.26
CA ALA A 165 -32.96 -6.07 -13.80
C ALA A 165 -31.70 -5.72 -13.00
N GLN A 166 -30.50 -6.08 -13.49
CA GLN A 166 -29.23 -5.73 -12.85
C GLN A 166 -28.83 -4.30 -13.20
N LEU A 167 -28.91 -3.94 -14.49
CA LEU A 167 -28.63 -2.59 -15.00
C LEU A 167 -29.47 -1.52 -14.28
N CYS A 168 -30.76 -1.79 -14.10
CA CYS A 168 -31.69 -0.88 -13.43
C CYS A 168 -31.92 -1.22 -11.95
N SER A 169 -31.04 -2.05 -11.36
CA SER A 169 -31.09 -2.30 -9.92
C SER A 169 -30.76 -1.04 -9.13
N TYR A 170 -31.32 -0.93 -7.92
CA TYR A 170 -30.98 0.15 -7.01
C TYR A 170 -29.47 0.18 -6.75
N CYS A 171 -28.87 -0.96 -6.44
CA CYS A 171 -27.45 -1.04 -6.08
C CYS A 171 -26.51 -0.55 -7.17
N TYR A 172 -26.73 -0.94 -8.43
CA TYR A 172 -25.84 -0.52 -9.52
C TYR A 172 -25.91 0.99 -9.74
N GLY A 173 -27.13 1.53 -9.87
CA GLY A 173 -27.34 2.97 -10.08
C GLY A 173 -26.90 3.81 -8.87
N ALA A 174 -27.20 3.37 -7.65
CA ALA A 174 -26.81 4.07 -6.42
C ALA A 174 -25.29 4.07 -6.23
N LYS A 175 -24.60 2.96 -6.53
CA LYS A 175 -23.13 2.89 -6.46
C LYS A 175 -22.46 3.86 -7.41
N LEU A 176 -22.86 3.86 -8.69
CA LEU A 176 -22.30 4.80 -9.68
C LEU A 176 -22.54 6.27 -9.28
N LYS A 177 -23.74 6.60 -8.80
CA LYS A 177 -24.07 7.94 -8.30
C LYS A 177 -23.25 8.33 -7.07
N LEU A 178 -23.01 7.37 -6.16
CA LEU A 178 -22.25 7.58 -4.94
C LEU A 178 -20.77 7.80 -5.25
N MET A 179 -20.18 6.96 -6.09
CA MET A 179 -18.82 7.16 -6.60
C MET A 179 -18.68 8.55 -7.22
N ARG A 180 -19.60 8.92 -8.13
CA ARG A 180 -19.60 10.25 -8.78
C ARG A 180 -19.76 11.41 -7.80
N SER A 181 -20.39 11.21 -6.64
CA SER A 181 -20.67 12.28 -5.68
C SER A 181 -19.44 12.81 -4.95
N SER A 182 -18.32 12.08 -5.01
CA SER A 182 -17.09 12.45 -4.34
C SER A 182 -15.93 12.55 -5.34
N PRO A 183 -15.13 13.63 -5.28
CA PRO A 183 -13.91 13.76 -6.09
C PRO A 183 -12.75 12.90 -5.55
N TYR A 184 -12.97 12.12 -4.49
CA TYR A 184 -11.99 11.21 -3.89
C TYR A 184 -12.24 9.73 -4.23
N SER A 185 -13.30 9.42 -4.96
CA SER A 185 -13.61 8.05 -5.40
C SER A 185 -12.74 7.64 -6.58
N GLY A 186 -12.81 6.37 -6.97
CA GLY A 186 -12.25 5.87 -8.23
C GLY A 186 -13.11 6.19 -9.47
N TYR A 187 -13.99 7.20 -9.43
CA TYR A 187 -14.90 7.52 -10.53
C TYR A 187 -14.18 8.27 -11.67
N ASP A 188 -14.16 7.67 -12.85
CA ASP A 188 -13.47 8.17 -14.04
C ASP A 188 -14.42 8.26 -15.25
N SER A 189 -13.88 8.49 -16.44
CA SER A 189 -14.64 8.54 -17.69
C SER A 189 -15.31 7.21 -18.04
N HIS A 190 -14.76 6.07 -17.59
CA HIS A 190 -15.36 4.76 -17.82
C HIS A 190 -16.65 4.61 -17.01
N PHE A 191 -16.63 4.96 -15.73
CA PHE A 191 -17.84 4.97 -14.89
C PHE A 191 -18.86 6.04 -15.32
N ALA A 192 -18.40 7.15 -15.92
CA ALA A 192 -19.29 8.14 -16.54
C ALA A 192 -20.13 7.55 -17.68
N VAL A 193 -19.51 6.77 -18.58
CA VAL A 193 -20.22 6.06 -19.65
C VAL A 193 -21.25 5.09 -19.07
N MET A 194 -20.92 4.37 -17.99
CA MET A 194 -21.86 3.47 -17.34
C MET A 194 -23.06 4.22 -16.75
N LEU A 195 -22.82 5.32 -16.04
CA LEU A 195 -23.90 6.10 -15.42
C LEU A 195 -24.79 6.76 -16.49
N ASP A 196 -24.22 7.22 -17.60
CA ASP A 196 -24.99 7.70 -18.75
C ASP A 196 -25.85 6.61 -19.37
N PHE A 197 -25.28 5.41 -19.54
CA PHE A 197 -26.04 4.26 -20.04
C PHE A 197 -27.20 3.89 -19.12
N VAL A 198 -26.99 3.93 -17.79
CA VAL A 198 -28.07 3.75 -16.80
C VAL A 198 -29.11 4.86 -16.91
N ASN A 199 -28.71 6.13 -17.00
CA ASN A 199 -29.63 7.27 -17.13
C ASN A 199 -30.52 7.17 -18.39
N GLN A 200 -29.99 6.64 -19.49
CA GLN A 200 -30.71 6.50 -20.76
C GLN A 200 -31.66 5.29 -20.78
N ASN A 201 -31.29 4.19 -20.12
CA ASN A 201 -31.98 2.90 -20.25
C ASN A 201 -32.86 2.53 -19.04
N CYS A 202 -32.70 3.23 -17.91
CA CYS A 202 -33.45 3.00 -16.69
C CYS A 202 -34.37 4.19 -16.37
N GLY A 203 -35.54 3.91 -15.80
CA GLY A 203 -36.44 4.95 -15.33
C GLY A 203 -35.88 5.71 -14.12
N GLY A 204 -36.24 6.98 -13.97
CA GLY A 204 -35.86 7.83 -12.84
C GLY A 204 -35.25 9.17 -13.25
N THR A 205 -34.88 9.99 -12.28
CA THR A 205 -34.20 11.27 -12.54
C THR A 205 -32.74 11.00 -12.94
N ALA A 206 -32.36 11.49 -14.12
CA ALA A 206 -30.98 11.43 -14.61
C ALA A 206 -30.04 12.15 -13.64
N ALA A 207 -28.94 11.51 -13.27
CA ALA A 207 -27.88 12.12 -12.47
C ALA A 207 -26.76 12.63 -13.39
N PRO A 208 -26.07 13.74 -13.07
CA PRO A 208 -24.93 14.17 -13.89
C PRO A 208 -23.82 13.11 -13.86
N SER A 209 -23.31 12.75 -15.04
CA SER A 209 -22.34 11.66 -15.21
C SER A 209 -20.89 12.10 -15.20
N GLN A 210 -20.61 13.37 -15.45
CA GLN A 210 -19.24 13.85 -15.63
C GLN A 210 -18.43 13.74 -14.32
N PRO A 211 -17.15 13.31 -14.41
CA PRO A 211 -16.26 13.28 -13.26
C PRO A 211 -16.14 14.65 -12.60
N LEU A 212 -15.96 14.66 -11.28
CA LEU A 212 -15.67 15.88 -10.54
C LEU A 212 -14.19 16.25 -10.71
N PRO A 213 -13.84 17.55 -10.74
CA PRO A 213 -12.45 17.97 -10.72
C PRO A 213 -11.70 17.41 -9.51
N SER A 214 -10.40 17.14 -9.66
CA SER A 214 -9.57 16.70 -8.53
C SER A 214 -9.65 17.73 -7.39
N PRO A 215 -9.86 17.30 -6.13
CA PRO A 215 -9.94 18.22 -5.00
C PRO A 215 -8.56 18.55 -4.44
N ILE A 216 -7.55 17.76 -4.81
CA ILE A 216 -6.14 17.97 -4.51
C ILE A 216 -5.55 18.68 -5.73
N GLN A 217 -5.13 19.91 -5.50
CA GLN A 217 -4.59 20.83 -6.50
C GLN A 217 -3.27 21.34 -5.97
N VAL A 218 -2.31 20.43 -5.77
CA VAL A 218 -0.99 20.77 -5.22
C VAL A 218 -0.37 21.77 -6.18
N ASN A 219 -0.43 23.06 -5.82
CA ASN A 219 0.19 24.11 -6.59
C ASN A 219 1.68 23.95 -6.30
N GLU A 220 2.40 23.32 -7.22
CA GLU A 220 3.85 23.17 -7.15
C GLU A 220 4.48 24.57 -7.18
N THR A 221 4.59 25.21 -6.02
CA THR A 221 5.48 26.35 -5.82
C THR A 221 6.88 25.85 -6.14
N SER A 222 7.32 26.13 -7.37
CA SER A 222 8.62 25.83 -7.96
C SER A 222 9.20 24.47 -7.54
N PRO A 223 9.04 23.42 -8.35
CA PRO A 223 9.59 22.11 -8.01
C PRO A 223 11.05 22.25 -7.63
N ILE A 224 11.35 21.88 -6.38
CA ILE A 224 12.73 21.72 -5.93
C ILE A 224 13.37 20.78 -6.93
N CYS A 225 14.38 21.27 -7.63
CA CYS A 225 15.04 20.48 -8.65
C CYS A 225 15.80 19.36 -7.97
N SER A 226 15.16 18.21 -7.80
CA SER A 226 15.62 17.14 -6.90
C SER A 226 16.92 16.49 -7.39
N SER A 227 17.20 16.60 -8.69
CA SER A 227 18.50 16.21 -9.26
C SER A 227 19.60 17.25 -9.06
N GLY A 228 19.24 18.50 -8.74
CA GLY A 228 20.12 19.67 -8.79
C GLY A 228 20.58 20.07 -10.20
N LYS A 229 20.12 19.38 -11.25
CA LYS A 229 20.55 19.58 -12.64
C LYS A 229 19.53 20.38 -13.43
N THR A 230 20.02 21.30 -14.25
CA THR A 230 19.19 22.10 -15.15
C THR A 230 19.65 21.99 -16.60
N TYR A 231 18.72 22.16 -17.54
CA TYR A 231 18.97 22.21 -18.97
C TYR A 231 18.44 23.52 -19.56
N LYS A 232 19.26 24.21 -20.35
CA LYS A 232 18.83 25.40 -21.08
C LYS A 232 18.44 25.01 -22.50
N THR A 233 17.19 25.25 -22.85
CA THR A 233 16.60 24.82 -24.13
C THR A 233 17.21 25.55 -25.31
N LYS A 234 17.31 24.84 -26.42
CA LYS A 234 17.84 25.31 -27.70
C LYS A 234 16.73 25.32 -28.74
N THR A 235 16.94 26.08 -29.81
CA THR A 235 16.05 26.03 -30.98
C THR A 235 15.82 24.59 -31.47
N GLY A 236 14.56 24.18 -31.58
CA GLY A 236 14.16 22.85 -32.07
C GLY A 236 14.09 21.75 -31.01
N ASP A 237 14.34 22.06 -29.72
CA ASP A 237 14.17 21.10 -28.64
C ASP A 237 12.68 20.70 -28.44
N THR A 238 12.48 19.43 -28.13
CA THR A 238 11.20 18.83 -27.70
C THR A 238 11.38 18.13 -26.36
N CYS A 239 10.29 17.79 -25.67
CA CYS A 239 10.39 17.03 -24.43
C CYS A 239 11.05 15.66 -24.65
N ASP A 240 10.86 15.04 -25.83
CA ASP A 240 11.51 13.79 -26.19
C ASP A 240 13.01 13.97 -26.46
N SER A 241 13.43 15.01 -27.20
CA SER A 241 14.85 15.24 -27.50
C SER A 241 15.64 15.57 -26.22
N VAL A 242 15.06 16.40 -25.34
CA VAL A 242 15.67 16.76 -24.05
C VAL A 242 15.68 15.54 -23.12
N ALA A 243 14.60 14.77 -23.06
CA ALA A 243 14.54 13.56 -22.23
C ALA A 243 15.56 12.50 -22.63
N LEU A 244 15.64 12.18 -23.93
CA LEU A 244 16.61 11.20 -24.44
C LEU A 244 18.05 11.62 -24.19
N SER A 245 18.38 12.90 -24.46
CA SER A 245 19.75 13.40 -24.27
C SER A 245 20.20 13.50 -22.82
N ASN A 246 19.24 13.59 -21.88
CA ASN A 246 19.52 13.71 -20.45
C ASN A 246 19.10 12.47 -19.65
N SER A 247 18.69 11.38 -20.31
CA SER A 247 18.25 10.14 -19.66
C SER A 247 17.15 10.35 -18.61
N VAL A 248 16.10 11.12 -18.94
CA VAL A 248 14.95 11.37 -18.04
C VAL A 248 13.63 11.01 -18.73
N SER A 249 12.53 10.97 -17.98
CA SER A 249 11.18 10.83 -18.53
C SER A 249 10.68 12.16 -19.10
N SER A 250 10.17 12.18 -20.33
CA SER A 250 9.56 13.38 -20.93
C SER A 250 8.32 13.84 -20.17
N ALA A 251 7.52 12.89 -19.70
CA ALA A 251 6.34 13.15 -18.89
C ALA A 251 6.73 13.84 -17.58
N THR A 252 7.71 13.27 -16.87
CA THR A 252 8.21 13.85 -15.62
C THR A 252 8.89 15.20 -15.85
N LEU A 253 9.61 15.37 -16.95
CA LEU A 253 10.21 16.64 -17.35
C LEU A 253 9.15 17.72 -17.54
N TYR A 254 8.03 17.41 -18.21
CA TYR A 254 6.91 18.33 -18.40
C TYR A 254 6.30 18.77 -17.07
N TYR A 255 5.91 17.81 -16.21
CA TYR A 255 5.29 18.11 -14.93
C TYR A 255 6.23 18.83 -13.96
N THR A 256 7.53 18.53 -13.99
CA THR A 256 8.56 19.20 -13.17
C THR A 256 8.84 20.63 -13.64
N ASN A 257 8.27 21.10 -14.75
CA ASN A 257 8.57 22.43 -15.28
C ASN A 257 7.28 23.17 -15.62
N PRO A 258 6.65 23.87 -14.64
CA PRO A 258 5.39 24.58 -14.86
C PRO A 258 5.42 25.63 -15.98
N ASN A 259 6.61 26.16 -16.32
CA ASN A 259 6.81 27.12 -17.41
C ASN A 259 6.97 26.46 -18.79
N LEU A 260 7.07 25.12 -18.85
CA LEU A 260 7.12 24.34 -20.08
C LEU A 260 5.68 24.06 -20.55
N LEU A 261 5.17 24.91 -21.42
CA LEU A 261 3.75 24.86 -21.83
C LEU A 261 3.48 23.91 -23.00
N ASP A 262 4.47 23.70 -23.87
CA ASP A 262 4.37 22.87 -25.09
C ASP A 262 5.60 21.99 -25.22
N CYS A 263 5.39 20.67 -25.28
CA CYS A 263 6.44 19.68 -25.41
C CYS A 263 6.91 19.44 -26.85
N ALA A 264 6.13 19.82 -27.86
CA ALA A 264 6.48 19.67 -29.26
C ALA A 264 7.27 20.87 -29.79
N ASN A 265 7.14 22.04 -29.17
CA ASN A 265 7.80 23.27 -29.59
C ASN A 265 8.25 24.11 -28.39
N ILE A 266 9.37 23.70 -27.77
CA ILE A 266 9.87 24.35 -26.57
C ILE A 266 10.47 25.71 -26.92
N THR A 267 10.12 26.75 -26.16
CA THR A 267 10.71 28.08 -26.31
C THR A 267 12.22 28.02 -26.01
N GLU A 268 13.05 28.56 -26.90
CA GLU A 268 14.49 28.65 -26.73
C GLU A 268 14.86 29.50 -25.49
N GLY A 269 15.90 29.08 -24.77
CA GLY A 269 16.45 29.82 -23.63
C GLY A 269 15.72 29.58 -22.30
N LEU A 270 14.66 28.77 -22.29
CA LEU A 270 13.99 28.31 -21.07
C LEU A 270 14.94 27.43 -20.26
N THR A 271 15.03 27.68 -18.96
CA THR A 271 15.81 26.83 -18.04
C THR A 271 14.87 25.80 -17.42
N LEU A 272 15.05 24.55 -17.81
CA LEU A 272 14.31 23.40 -17.30
C LEU A 272 15.08 22.77 -16.13
N CYS A 273 14.38 22.41 -15.05
CA CYS A 273 14.89 21.43 -14.10
C CYS A 273 14.81 20.04 -14.73
N LEU A 274 15.91 19.29 -14.65
CA LEU A 274 15.94 17.89 -15.08
C LEU A 274 15.51 16.98 -13.93
N PRO A 275 14.58 16.03 -14.14
CA PRO A 275 14.32 14.95 -13.18
C PRO A 275 15.55 14.06 -12.92
N LEU A 276 15.42 13.10 -12.01
CA LEU A 276 16.48 12.10 -11.79
C LEU A 276 16.63 11.19 -13.01
N GLU A 277 17.87 10.77 -13.28
CA GLU A 277 18.21 9.97 -14.46
C GLU A 277 17.73 8.52 -14.37
N CYS A 278 17.34 7.94 -15.49
CA CYS A 278 16.84 6.58 -15.64
C CYS A 278 17.25 6.02 -17.01
N ARG A 279 17.27 4.69 -17.16
CA ARG A 279 17.19 4.10 -18.50
C ARG A 279 15.86 4.48 -19.12
N THR A 280 15.92 5.00 -20.33
CA THR A 280 14.75 5.46 -21.08
C THR A 280 14.35 4.47 -22.17
N TYR A 281 13.09 4.54 -22.57
CA TYR A 281 12.52 3.83 -23.70
C TYR A 281 11.57 4.77 -24.46
N THR A 282 11.58 4.70 -25.79
CA THR A 282 10.65 5.47 -26.63
C THR A 282 9.46 4.60 -27.00
N VAL A 283 8.31 4.95 -26.43
CA VAL A 283 7.05 4.24 -26.63
C VAL A 283 6.61 4.29 -28.11
N GLN A 284 6.23 3.13 -28.63
CA GLN A 284 5.65 2.94 -29.95
C GLN A 284 4.11 2.95 -29.89
N LYS A 285 3.48 3.24 -31.03
CA LYS A 285 2.02 3.45 -31.14
C LYS A 285 1.14 2.33 -30.57
N ASN A 286 1.63 1.10 -30.55
CA ASN A 286 0.87 -0.08 -30.11
C ASN A 286 1.40 -0.69 -28.80
N ASP A 287 2.33 0.00 -28.16
CA ASP A 287 2.90 -0.47 -26.90
C ASP A 287 1.86 -0.45 -25.80
N ARG A 288 2.03 -1.38 -24.87
CA ARG A 288 1.25 -1.49 -23.65
C ARG A 288 2.19 -1.64 -22.49
N CYS A 289 1.77 -1.12 -21.35
CA CYS A 289 2.59 -1.05 -20.15
C CYS A 289 3.14 -2.40 -19.71
N VAL A 290 2.32 -3.46 -19.75
CA VAL A 290 2.73 -4.81 -19.33
C VAL A 290 3.84 -5.38 -20.23
N PRO A 291 3.69 -5.49 -21.56
CA PRO A 291 4.78 -5.90 -22.44
C PRO A 291 6.06 -5.08 -22.30
N VAL A 292 5.95 -3.74 -22.30
CA VAL A 292 7.13 -2.85 -22.19
C VAL A 292 7.85 -3.06 -20.86
N ALA A 293 7.09 -3.14 -19.76
CA ALA A 293 7.67 -3.38 -18.44
C ALA A 293 8.42 -4.73 -18.38
N VAL A 294 7.80 -5.79 -18.90
CA VAL A 294 8.41 -7.13 -18.94
C VAL A 294 9.70 -7.13 -19.75
N GLU A 295 9.70 -6.50 -20.92
CA GLU A 295 10.89 -6.38 -21.78
C GLU A 295 12.06 -5.69 -21.07
N HIS A 296 11.78 -4.73 -20.20
CA HIS A 296 12.80 -3.96 -19.49
C HIS A 296 13.08 -4.43 -18.06
N GLY A 297 12.47 -5.55 -17.64
CA GLY A 297 12.69 -6.16 -16.33
C GLY A 297 12.10 -5.34 -15.18
N SER A 298 10.94 -4.72 -15.41
CA SER A 298 10.16 -3.96 -14.42
C SER A 298 8.71 -4.46 -14.37
N THR A 299 7.90 -3.90 -13.46
CA THR A 299 6.44 -4.08 -13.47
C THR A 299 5.75 -2.92 -14.19
N TRP A 300 4.50 -3.12 -14.61
CA TRP A 300 3.74 -2.01 -15.21
C TRP A 300 3.40 -0.94 -14.15
N GLN A 301 3.23 -1.33 -12.88
CA GLN A 301 3.07 -0.39 -11.77
C GLN A 301 4.34 0.46 -11.57
N ASP A 302 5.52 -0.13 -11.76
CA ASP A 302 6.78 0.63 -11.74
C ASP A 302 6.84 1.66 -12.85
N LEU A 303 6.42 1.31 -14.08
CA LEU A 303 6.37 2.29 -15.18
C LEU A 303 5.45 3.46 -14.87
N VAL A 304 4.29 3.21 -14.26
CA VAL A 304 3.38 4.27 -13.78
C VAL A 304 4.07 5.12 -12.71
N ALA A 305 4.73 4.48 -11.73
CA ALA A 305 5.38 5.17 -10.62
C ALA A 305 6.58 6.04 -11.05
N TRP A 306 7.32 5.62 -12.09
CA TRP A 306 8.52 6.32 -12.56
C TRP A 306 8.26 7.42 -13.58
N ASN A 307 7.04 7.53 -14.11
CA ASN A 307 6.69 8.44 -15.18
C ASN A 307 5.46 9.26 -14.81
N ALA A 308 5.69 10.43 -14.20
CA ALA A 308 4.61 11.33 -13.83
C ALA A 308 3.79 11.71 -15.07
N GLY A 309 2.47 11.51 -15.02
CA GLY A 309 1.56 11.75 -16.14
C GLY A 309 1.03 10.48 -16.80
N ILE A 310 1.64 9.32 -16.57
CA ILE A 310 1.01 8.04 -16.92
C ILE A 310 -0.11 7.78 -15.91
N ASP A 311 -1.32 7.49 -16.40
CA ASP A 311 -2.48 7.22 -15.54
C ASP A 311 -2.34 5.90 -14.78
N ALA A 312 -3.15 5.72 -13.72
CA ALA A 312 -3.08 4.55 -12.84
C ALA A 312 -3.39 3.22 -13.55
N GLN A 313 -4.06 3.27 -14.70
CA GLN A 313 -4.39 2.12 -15.54
C GLN A 313 -3.36 1.94 -16.69
N CYS A 314 -2.37 2.83 -16.78
CA CYS A 314 -1.43 2.97 -17.89
C CYS A 314 -2.10 2.95 -19.27
N SER A 315 -3.25 3.62 -19.38
CA SER A 315 -4.05 3.66 -20.61
C SER A 315 -3.54 4.70 -21.61
N ASN A 316 -2.81 5.71 -21.12
CA ASN A 316 -2.29 6.83 -21.90
C ASN A 316 -0.80 6.72 -22.25
N LEU A 317 -0.23 5.51 -22.25
CA LEU A 317 1.19 5.26 -22.52
C LEU A 317 1.65 5.85 -23.88
N TYR A 318 0.77 5.80 -24.88
CA TYR A 318 0.94 6.46 -26.18
C TYR A 318 -0.29 7.31 -26.50
N GLY A 319 -0.08 8.52 -27.04
CA GLY A 319 -1.18 9.41 -27.44
C GLY A 319 -1.87 10.15 -26.28
N ALA A 320 -1.12 10.45 -25.21
CA ALA A 320 -1.61 11.23 -24.07
C ALA A 320 -2.10 12.64 -24.47
N THR A 321 -3.03 13.20 -23.68
CA THR A 321 -3.51 14.57 -23.82
C THR A 321 -3.41 15.29 -22.47
N PRO A 322 -2.61 16.39 -22.34
CA PRO A 322 -1.69 16.91 -23.33
C PRO A 322 -0.57 15.92 -23.66
N SER A 323 -0.02 15.97 -24.88
CA SER A 323 1.11 15.13 -25.26
C SER A 323 2.39 15.67 -24.62
N PHE A 324 2.93 14.93 -23.67
CA PHE A 324 4.19 15.25 -23.00
C PHE A 324 5.41 14.51 -23.59
N GLY A 325 5.25 13.91 -24.77
CA GLY A 325 6.27 13.07 -25.41
C GLY A 325 6.04 11.57 -25.20
N THR A 326 6.97 10.76 -25.69
CA THR A 326 6.92 9.28 -25.70
C THR A 326 8.13 8.64 -25.04
N THR A 327 9.10 9.42 -24.58
CA THR A 327 10.27 8.92 -23.87
C THR A 327 9.96 8.74 -22.39
N ILE A 328 9.98 7.49 -21.93
CA ILE A 328 9.64 7.10 -20.56
C ILE A 328 10.84 6.49 -19.86
N CYS A 329 10.87 6.56 -18.53
CA CYS A 329 11.75 5.77 -17.69
C CYS A 329 11.26 4.31 -17.64
N VAL A 330 12.16 3.36 -17.92
CA VAL A 330 11.98 1.91 -17.77
C VAL A 330 12.92 1.31 -16.71
N SER A 331 13.38 2.18 -15.82
CA SER A 331 14.11 1.83 -14.60
C SER A 331 13.88 2.94 -13.57
N PRO A 332 14.16 2.68 -12.28
CA PRO A 332 14.00 3.69 -11.24
C PRO A 332 14.79 4.97 -11.57
N PRO A 333 14.14 6.15 -11.56
CA PRO A 333 14.81 7.44 -11.60
C PRO A 333 15.78 7.58 -10.41
N GLY A 334 17.03 7.96 -10.67
CA GLY A 334 18.13 7.95 -9.72
C GLY A 334 18.94 6.65 -9.72
N GLY A 335 18.57 5.69 -10.57
CA GLY A 335 19.19 4.38 -10.66
C GLY A 335 18.65 3.38 -9.64
N LYS A 336 19.04 2.11 -9.80
CA LYS A 336 19.00 1.16 -8.68
C LYS A 336 20.09 1.62 -7.71
N LEU A 337 19.81 1.64 -6.41
CA LEU A 337 20.89 1.66 -5.42
C LEU A 337 21.82 0.51 -5.80
N ASN A 338 23.04 0.81 -6.24
CA ASN A 338 24.01 -0.21 -6.64
C ASN A 338 24.73 -0.69 -5.38
N PRO A 339 24.54 -1.95 -4.94
CA PRO A 339 25.64 -2.70 -4.35
C PRO A 339 26.51 -3.24 -5.50
N GLU A 340 27.82 -3.08 -5.41
CA GLU A 340 28.76 -3.65 -6.38
C GLU A 340 28.59 -5.19 -6.47
N THR A 341 28.56 -5.71 -7.70
CA THR A 341 28.31 -7.11 -8.15
C THR A 341 29.53 -8.04 -7.99
N PRO A 342 29.48 -9.42 -8.11
CA PRO A 342 28.71 -10.23 -9.11
C PRO A 342 28.14 -11.62 -8.65
N THR A 343 27.09 -12.25 -9.22
CA THR A 343 27.07 -13.02 -10.50
C THR A 343 25.68 -13.67 -10.78
N ASN A 344 25.36 -13.80 -12.09
CA ASN A 344 24.42 -14.69 -12.82
C ASN A 344 23.32 -15.50 -12.10
N SER A 345 22.04 -15.22 -12.41
CA SER A 345 21.02 -16.27 -12.64
C SER A 345 19.80 -15.78 -13.43
N THR A 346 19.30 -16.65 -14.31
CA THR A 346 18.13 -16.53 -15.19
C THR A 346 16.90 -17.17 -14.55
N LEU A 347 15.77 -16.45 -14.31
CA LEU A 347 14.34 -16.89 -14.20
C LEU A 347 13.40 -15.78 -13.58
N PRO A 348 12.03 -15.83 -13.69
CA PRO A 348 11.09 -14.71 -13.93
C PRO A 348 10.39 -14.06 -12.70
N PRO A 349 9.56 -12.99 -12.88
CA PRO A 349 9.26 -12.00 -11.83
C PRO A 349 8.06 -12.33 -10.90
N GLY A 350 8.40 -12.55 -9.63
CA GLY A 350 7.77 -11.98 -8.43
C GLY A 350 8.92 -11.43 -7.56
N ASN A 351 8.72 -10.97 -6.33
CA ASN A 351 9.89 -10.68 -5.45
C ASN A 351 10.72 -11.93 -5.09
N GLY A 352 10.42 -13.09 -5.69
CA GLY A 352 11.40 -13.99 -6.29
C GLY A 352 12.67 -14.21 -5.49
N ASN A 353 12.56 -14.63 -4.22
CA ASN A 353 13.68 -15.13 -3.41
C ASN A 353 14.99 -14.31 -3.47
N THR A 354 14.97 -12.98 -3.67
CA THR A 354 16.18 -12.17 -3.53
C THR A 354 16.41 -11.84 -2.06
N GLY A 355 16.53 -12.88 -1.23
CA GLY A 355 17.34 -12.77 -0.03
C GLY A 355 18.79 -12.65 -0.49
N GLY A 356 19.48 -11.63 0.01
CA GLY A 356 20.91 -11.42 -0.25
C GLY A 356 21.75 -12.59 0.27
N HIS A 357 23.06 -12.40 0.37
CA HIS A 357 24.00 -13.48 0.64
C HIS A 357 23.86 -14.07 2.07
N GLY A 358 22.85 -14.92 2.29
CA GLY A 358 22.56 -15.60 3.55
C GLY A 358 21.09 -15.54 3.98
N GLY A 359 20.27 -14.68 3.35
CA GLY A 359 18.84 -14.49 3.65
C GLY A 359 17.88 -15.23 2.71
N SER A 360 16.62 -15.35 3.15
CA SER A 360 15.47 -15.79 2.35
C SER A 360 14.62 -14.57 1.97
N GLY A 361 13.75 -14.70 0.97
CA GLY A 361 12.87 -13.60 0.52
C GLY A 361 11.86 -13.09 1.57
N ASP A 362 11.84 -13.69 2.77
CA ASP A 362 11.10 -13.24 3.95
C ASP A 362 11.95 -12.44 4.96
N GLY A 363 13.22 -12.17 4.63
CA GLY A 363 14.17 -11.42 5.47
C GLY A 363 14.96 -12.26 6.47
N TYR A 364 14.73 -13.58 6.55
CA TYR A 364 15.42 -14.46 7.51
C TYR A 364 16.48 -15.35 6.86
N ALA A 365 17.58 -15.60 7.57
CA ALA A 365 18.58 -16.58 7.16
C ALA A 365 18.17 -18.02 7.49
N LYS A 366 18.76 -18.98 6.75
CA LYS A 366 18.61 -20.42 6.99
C LYS A 366 19.60 -20.94 8.04
N GLU A 367 20.81 -20.40 8.04
CA GLU A 367 21.91 -20.83 8.89
C GLU A 367 22.57 -19.61 9.55
N ILE A 368 23.28 -19.85 10.65
CA ILE A 368 24.07 -18.82 11.34
C ILE A 368 25.48 -18.85 10.75
N VAL A 369 26.05 -17.67 10.49
CA VAL A 369 27.43 -17.51 10.02
C VAL A 369 28.25 -16.74 11.05
N ASP A 370 29.56 -16.92 11.01
CA ASP A 370 30.47 -16.12 11.82
C ASP A 370 30.49 -14.66 11.34
N PRO A 371 30.60 -13.67 12.26
CA PRO A 371 30.70 -12.28 11.87
C PRO A 371 31.97 -12.01 11.05
N PRO A 372 31.92 -11.11 10.07
CA PRO A 372 33.11 -10.72 9.31
C PRO A 372 34.20 -10.10 10.19
N ALA A 373 35.43 -10.11 9.69
CA ALA A 373 36.54 -9.44 10.36
C ALA A 373 36.26 -7.93 10.49
N GLY A 374 36.31 -7.42 11.72
CA GLY A 374 36.03 -6.01 12.03
C GLY A 374 35.22 -5.83 13.31
N THR A 375 34.69 -4.63 13.50
CA THR A 375 33.84 -4.31 14.66
C THR A 375 32.38 -4.60 14.34
N VAL A 376 31.74 -5.45 15.13
CA VAL A 376 30.27 -5.64 15.10
C VAL A 376 29.62 -4.67 16.08
N ALA A 377 28.50 -4.06 15.69
CA ALA A 377 27.81 -3.09 16.53
C ALA A 377 27.30 -3.72 17.84
N SER A 378 27.27 -2.90 18.90
CA SER A 378 26.86 -3.35 20.22
C SER A 378 25.40 -3.83 20.22
N GLY A 379 25.17 -5.05 20.71
CA GLY A 379 23.83 -5.63 20.82
C GLY A 379 23.31 -6.27 19.55
N THR A 380 24.05 -6.21 18.43
CA THR A 380 23.74 -6.97 17.22
C THR A 380 23.65 -8.47 17.55
N THR A 381 22.60 -9.13 17.06
CA THR A 381 22.41 -10.56 17.31
C THR A 381 23.58 -11.41 16.77
N SER A 382 24.00 -12.41 17.55
CA SER A 382 24.93 -13.44 17.08
C SER A 382 24.24 -14.55 16.29
N LYS A 383 22.91 -14.60 16.30
CA LYS A 383 22.10 -15.54 15.50
C LYS A 383 21.80 -14.94 14.13
N CYS A 384 22.86 -14.58 13.43
CA CYS A 384 22.80 -13.91 12.13
C CYS A 384 23.39 -14.79 11.03
N GLY A 385 22.76 -14.81 9.86
CA GLY A 385 23.23 -15.53 8.69
C GLY A 385 23.82 -14.64 7.59
N ASP A 386 23.71 -13.31 7.72
CA ASP A 386 24.38 -12.37 6.83
C ASP A 386 24.61 -11.03 7.53
N TYR A 387 25.76 -10.39 7.29
CA TYR A 387 26.13 -9.11 7.90
C TYR A 387 26.34 -8.04 6.82
N ILE A 388 25.92 -6.81 7.13
CA ILE A 388 26.15 -5.65 6.29
C ILE A 388 27.07 -4.65 6.99
N GLN A 389 28.10 -4.18 6.27
CA GLN A 389 28.96 -3.11 6.76
C GLN A 389 28.32 -1.77 6.45
N ALA A 390 28.22 -0.92 7.48
CA ALA A 390 27.61 0.38 7.33
C ALA A 390 28.52 1.37 6.59
N HIS A 391 27.88 2.17 5.74
CA HIS A 391 28.46 3.38 5.16
C HIS A 391 27.65 4.59 5.64
N ALA A 392 28.29 5.52 6.34
CA ALA A 392 27.59 6.65 6.98
C ALA A 392 26.89 7.58 5.99
N SER A 393 27.29 7.57 4.72
CA SER A 393 26.68 8.35 3.64
C SER A 393 25.38 7.77 3.07
N THR A 394 25.06 6.50 3.36
CA THR A 394 23.94 5.78 2.71
C THR A 394 22.67 5.76 3.59
N GLY A 395 22.82 5.73 4.92
CA GLY A 395 21.70 5.65 5.87
C GLY A 395 20.96 4.30 5.84
N CYS A 396 20.21 4.00 6.91
CA CYS A 396 19.70 2.63 7.12
C CYS A 396 18.72 2.14 6.05
N ALA A 397 17.78 3.00 5.63
CA ALA A 397 16.73 2.59 4.71
C ALA A 397 17.32 2.19 3.35
N ALA A 398 18.25 2.99 2.83
CA ALA A 398 18.92 2.69 1.58
C ALA A 398 19.90 1.50 1.71
N MET A 399 20.51 1.31 2.89
CA MET A 399 21.42 0.19 3.14
C MET A 399 20.71 -1.17 3.08
N ILE A 400 19.46 -1.28 3.54
CA ILE A 400 18.73 -2.56 3.60
C ILE A 400 17.74 -2.77 2.45
N ALA A 401 17.35 -1.71 1.74
CA ALA A 401 16.40 -1.75 0.62
C ALA A 401 16.69 -2.83 -0.43
N PRO A 402 17.96 -3.16 -0.78
CA PRO A 402 18.25 -4.19 -1.77
C PRO A 402 18.05 -5.65 -1.29
N TYR A 403 17.90 -5.88 0.02
CA TYR A 403 18.16 -7.20 0.61
C TYR A 403 16.93 -7.91 1.16
N ALA A 404 15.71 -7.62 0.71
CA ALA A 404 14.49 -8.24 1.25
C ALA A 404 14.39 -8.18 2.80
N MET A 405 14.93 -7.11 3.39
CA MET A 405 14.98 -6.87 4.82
C MET A 405 14.07 -5.69 5.18
N THR A 406 13.19 -5.87 6.17
CA THR A 406 12.32 -4.80 6.66
C THR A 406 13.05 -3.97 7.71
N MET A 407 12.76 -2.66 7.76
CA MET A 407 13.37 -1.78 8.76
C MET A 407 13.11 -2.24 10.19
N ASP A 408 11.90 -2.73 10.47
CA ASP A 408 11.54 -3.21 11.80
C ASP A 408 12.35 -4.45 12.22
N LEU A 409 12.53 -5.42 11.32
CA LEU A 409 13.34 -6.61 11.60
C LEU A 409 14.83 -6.23 11.73
N PHE A 410 15.33 -5.33 10.89
CA PHE A 410 16.71 -4.84 10.95
C PHE A 410 17.02 -4.12 12.27
N LEU A 411 16.12 -3.27 12.76
CA LEU A 411 16.26 -2.59 14.05
C LEU A 411 16.17 -3.57 15.22
N ALA A 412 15.27 -4.56 15.15
CA ALA A 412 15.08 -5.55 16.21
C ALA A 412 16.34 -6.38 16.45
N VAL A 413 17.09 -6.69 15.40
CA VAL A 413 18.33 -7.49 15.48
C VAL A 413 19.60 -6.67 15.61
N ASN A 414 19.49 -5.34 15.55
CA ASN A 414 20.57 -4.37 15.74
C ASN A 414 20.15 -3.23 16.70
N PRO A 415 19.96 -3.50 18.00
CA PRO A 415 19.37 -2.57 18.95
C PRO A 415 20.13 -1.25 19.14
N SER A 416 21.43 -1.18 18.81
CA SER A 416 22.20 0.07 18.85
C SER A 416 21.65 1.15 17.91
N LEU A 417 20.88 0.77 16.89
CA LEU A 417 20.25 1.68 15.93
C LEU A 417 18.97 2.34 16.48
N LYS A 418 18.42 1.77 17.57
CA LYS A 418 17.22 2.22 18.28
C LYS A 418 15.95 2.20 17.44
N SER A 419 15.67 3.28 16.72
CA SER A 419 14.38 3.54 16.07
C SER A 419 14.58 3.93 14.60
N VAL A 420 13.52 3.87 13.78
CA VAL A 420 13.60 4.25 12.36
C VAL A 420 14.17 5.66 12.17
N ALA A 421 13.74 6.61 13.01
CA ALA A 421 14.17 8.00 12.96
C ALA A 421 15.64 8.20 13.40
N GLU A 422 16.13 7.38 14.33
CA GLU A 422 17.50 7.48 14.84
C GLU A 422 18.47 6.52 14.15
N CYS A 423 17.98 5.63 13.28
CA CYS A 423 18.78 4.56 12.69
C CYS A 423 19.99 5.13 11.94
N THR A 424 19.75 6.06 11.02
CA THR A 424 20.81 6.67 10.21
C THR A 424 21.82 7.46 11.05
N SER A 425 21.40 8.13 12.12
CA SER A 425 22.31 8.89 12.98
C SER A 425 23.10 8.01 13.97
N ASN A 426 22.59 6.83 14.30
CA ASN A 426 23.28 5.83 15.12
C ASN A 426 24.14 4.85 14.29
N LEU A 427 23.97 4.86 12.96
CA LEU A 427 24.77 4.06 12.05
C LEU A 427 26.22 4.55 12.07
N ARG A 428 27.18 3.63 12.22
CA ARG A 428 28.61 3.93 12.32
C ARG A 428 29.34 3.37 11.11
N ASP A 429 30.00 4.25 10.36
CA ASP A 429 30.80 3.89 9.21
C ASP A 429 31.79 2.76 9.53
N GLY A 430 31.89 1.76 8.66
CA GLY A 430 32.79 0.62 8.80
C GLY A 430 32.39 -0.44 9.85
N VAL A 431 31.28 -0.26 10.56
CA VAL A 431 30.78 -1.21 11.57
C VAL A 431 29.80 -2.21 10.95
N TRP A 432 29.85 -3.47 11.39
CA TRP A 432 28.98 -4.54 10.92
C TRP A 432 27.68 -4.65 11.71
N TYR A 433 26.58 -4.86 10.98
CA TYR A 433 25.22 -5.04 11.49
C TYR A 433 24.64 -6.33 10.93
N CYS A 434 23.77 -7.01 11.68
CA CYS A 434 23.09 -8.20 11.19
C CYS A 434 22.08 -7.81 10.13
N LEU A 435 22.28 -8.29 8.90
CA LEU A 435 21.39 -8.05 7.77
C LEU A 435 20.31 -9.12 7.66
N HIS A 436 20.59 -10.38 7.99
CA HIS A 436 19.61 -11.46 7.94
C HIS A 436 19.69 -12.38 9.16
N PRO A 437 18.79 -12.24 10.15
CA PRO A 437 18.76 -13.14 11.30
C PRO A 437 18.13 -14.50 10.96
N VAL A 438 18.48 -15.57 11.66
CA VAL A 438 17.69 -16.82 11.58
C VAL A 438 16.33 -16.65 12.26
N LYS A 439 15.31 -17.42 11.90
CA LYS A 439 13.93 -17.25 12.44
C LYS A 439 13.82 -17.31 13.97
N TRP A 440 14.75 -18.02 14.61
CA TRP A 440 14.84 -18.18 16.07
C TRP A 440 15.91 -17.27 16.70
N TRP A 441 16.21 -16.13 16.09
CA TRP A 441 17.21 -15.19 16.59
C TRP A 441 16.89 -14.62 17.98
N ASN A 442 15.60 -14.50 18.31
CA ASN A 442 15.13 -13.99 19.60
C ASN A 442 14.90 -15.08 20.65
N ASN A 443 15.16 -16.35 20.32
CA ASN A 443 15.02 -17.45 21.29
C ASN A 443 16.16 -17.38 22.31
N THR A 444 15.83 -17.33 23.59
CA THR A 444 16.79 -17.32 24.71
C THR A 444 17.27 -18.71 25.13
N ALA A 445 16.80 -19.78 24.47
CA ALA A 445 17.28 -21.14 24.75
C ALA A 445 18.68 -21.36 24.15
N SER A 446 19.68 -21.57 25.01
CA SER A 446 20.98 -22.08 24.60
C SER A 446 20.84 -23.57 24.25
N THR A 447 20.75 -23.89 22.97
CA THR A 447 20.95 -25.26 22.53
C THR A 447 22.44 -25.46 22.31
N ASP A 448 23.10 -25.94 23.36
CA ASP A 448 24.33 -26.72 23.24
C ASP A 448 24.00 -27.94 22.36
N ILE A 449 24.29 -27.85 21.06
CA ILE A 449 24.25 -29.01 20.17
C ILE A 449 25.70 -29.42 19.98
N SER A 450 26.14 -30.32 20.86
CA SER A 450 27.28 -31.18 20.63
C SER A 450 27.10 -31.85 19.27
N ILE A 451 28.07 -31.62 18.38
CA ILE A 451 28.17 -32.25 17.06
C ILE A 451 28.31 -33.76 17.28
N GLN A 452 27.24 -34.52 17.05
CA GLN A 452 27.35 -35.96 16.88
C GLN A 452 27.24 -36.30 15.40
N ALA A 453 28.35 -36.78 14.84
CA ALA A 453 28.49 -37.10 13.44
C ALA A 453 27.42 -38.11 12.95
N PRO A 454 26.94 -37.99 11.70
CA PRO A 454 25.96 -38.92 11.16
C PRO A 454 26.57 -40.32 10.97
N PRO A 455 25.83 -41.41 11.29
CA PRO A 455 26.28 -42.76 10.97
C PRO A 455 26.25 -43.00 9.45
N LYS A 456 27.24 -43.77 8.99
CA LYS A 456 27.51 -44.07 7.58
C LYS A 456 26.33 -44.73 6.85
N SER A 457 26.17 -44.28 5.61
CA SER A 457 25.40 -44.80 4.48
C SER A 457 24.74 -46.18 4.57
N ILE A 458 23.46 -46.25 4.22
CA ILE A 458 22.86 -47.42 3.57
C ILE A 458 22.28 -46.97 2.22
N THR A 459 22.86 -47.53 1.16
CA THR A 459 22.38 -47.46 -0.22
C THR A 459 21.04 -48.16 -0.37
N SER A 460 20.07 -47.54 -1.05
CA SER A 460 18.98 -48.29 -1.69
C SER A 460 18.54 -47.62 -2.98
N LYS A 461 18.25 -48.49 -3.94
CA LYS A 461 18.12 -48.30 -5.38
C LYS A 461 16.91 -47.44 -5.78
N ARG A 462 17.08 -46.67 -6.85
CA ARG A 462 15.99 -46.06 -7.62
C ARG A 462 15.03 -47.15 -8.11
N VAL A 463 13.74 -46.88 -8.02
CA VAL A 463 12.70 -47.53 -8.83
C VAL A 463 11.80 -46.43 -9.39
N TRP A 464 11.77 -46.34 -10.72
CA TRP A 464 10.77 -45.61 -11.51
C TRP A 464 9.56 -46.54 -11.71
N ILE A 465 8.33 -46.05 -11.54
CA ILE A 465 7.12 -46.66 -12.11
C ILE A 465 6.24 -45.53 -12.71
N PRO A 466 5.68 -45.71 -13.93
CA PRO A 466 5.13 -44.65 -14.77
C PRO A 466 3.60 -44.47 -14.65
N MET A 467 3.10 -43.42 -15.32
CA MET A 467 1.68 -43.11 -15.56
C MET A 467 0.94 -44.18 -16.39
N SER A 468 -0.35 -44.34 -16.08
CA SER A 468 -1.46 -44.91 -16.90
C SER A 468 -2.72 -44.83 -16.02
N ASP A 469 -3.91 -44.35 -16.41
CA ASP A 469 -4.50 -43.95 -17.69
C ASP A 469 -5.38 -42.70 -17.51
#